data_AF-G7VCT8-F1
#
_entry.id   AF-G7VCT8-F1
#
_cell.length_a   1.000
_cell.length_b   1.000
_cell.length_c   1.000
_cell.angle_alpha   90.00
_cell.angle_beta   90.00
_cell.angle_gamma   90.00
#
_symmetry.space_group_name_H-M   'P 1'
#
loop_
_entity.id
_entity.type
_entity.pdbx_description
1 polymer ?
#
loop_
_entity_poly.entity_id
_entity_poly.type
_entity_poly.pdbx_seq_one_letter_code
_entity_poly.pdbx_strand_id
1 'polypeptide(L)'
;MEDFISASVFITGLAALFLFAALVARPYLPSAYIEAPAEPGDNVPTRSLYVYAVIDRYNHTRYYMMEYVGPDAEQFRQGVGVPGVLVAKFYVYPGGYRCELYGRRPVRIGDPYTGLWCPPPFDARVDPSCVPVNVASKGRWLVVQYRCP
;
A
#
# COMPACT_ATOMS: atom_id res chain seq x y z
N MET A 1 1.55 -52.94 29.67
CA MET A 1 1.13 -52.81 28.25
C MET A 1 -0.08 -51.88 28.15
N GLU A 2 -1.07 -52.01 29.03
CA GLU A 2 -2.24 -51.13 29.12
C GLU A 2 -1.90 -49.65 29.38
N ASP A 3 -0.94 -49.35 30.26
CA ASP A 3 -0.53 -47.96 30.52
C ASP A 3 0.07 -47.26 29.30
N PHE A 4 0.75 -48.03 28.44
CA PHE A 4 1.34 -47.51 27.22
C PHE A 4 0.28 -47.20 26.17
N ILE A 5 -0.77 -48.05 26.11
CA ILE A 5 -1.91 -47.85 25.24
C ILE A 5 -2.72 -46.65 25.70
N SER A 6 -2.99 -46.51 27.01
CA SER A 6 -3.73 -45.36 27.55
C SER A 6 -3.00 -44.04 27.31
N ALA A 7 -1.68 -44.02 27.53
CA ALA A 7 -0.85 -42.84 27.24
C ALA A 7 -0.89 -42.47 25.75
N SER A 8 -0.80 -43.46 24.86
CA SER A 8 -0.83 -43.22 23.41
C SER A 8 -2.18 -42.65 22.93
N VAL A 9 -3.30 -43.15 23.45
CA VAL A 9 -4.64 -42.66 23.13
C VAL A 9 -4.84 -41.25 23.68
N PHE A 10 -4.33 -40.98 24.88
CA PHE A 10 -4.40 -39.64 25.47
C PHE A 10 -3.60 -38.61 24.66
N ILE A 11 -2.36 -38.94 24.29
CA ILE A 11 -1.50 -38.05 23.49
C ILE A 11 -2.10 -37.77 22.11
N THR A 12 -2.62 -38.80 21.44
CA THR A 12 -3.24 -38.64 20.12
C THR A 12 -4.53 -37.82 20.20
N GLY A 13 -5.36 -38.03 21.22
CA GLY A 13 -6.54 -37.20 21.48
C GLY A 13 -6.17 -35.74 21.75
N LEU A 14 -5.13 -35.50 22.56
CA LEU A 14 -4.63 -34.16 22.87
C LEU A 14 -4.11 -33.46 21.61
N ALA A 15 -3.33 -34.16 20.78
CA ALA A 15 -2.80 -33.63 19.52
C ALA A 15 -3.92 -33.27 18.54
N ALA A 16 -4.95 -34.12 18.42
CA ALA A 16 -6.12 -33.85 17.59
C ALA A 16 -6.88 -32.61 18.08
N LEU A 17 -7.03 -32.44 19.40
CA LEU A 17 -7.66 -31.27 20.01
C LEU A 17 -6.87 -29.99 19.70
N PHE A 18 -5.55 -30.00 19.84
CA PHE A 18 -4.69 -28.84 19.54
C PHE A 18 -4.72 -28.47 18.06
N LEU A 19 -4.68 -29.45 17.15
CA LEU A 19 -4.79 -29.21 15.71
C LEU A 19 -6.15 -28.61 15.35
N PHE A 20 -7.23 -29.14 15.93
CA PHE A 20 -8.58 -28.62 15.72
C PHE A 20 -8.71 -27.20 16.27
N ALA A 21 -8.21 -26.94 17.48
CA ALA A 21 -8.19 -25.62 18.08
C ALA A 21 -7.40 -24.60 17.23
N ALA A 22 -6.24 -24.99 16.69
CA ALA A 22 -5.45 -24.14 15.81
C ALA A 22 -6.17 -23.83 14.48
N LEU A 23 -6.83 -24.83 13.89
CA LEU A 23 -7.63 -24.65 12.66
C LEU A 23 -8.83 -23.72 12.88
N VAL A 24 -9.52 -23.89 14.01
CA VAL A 24 -10.66 -23.03 14.38
C VAL A 24 -10.20 -21.62 14.75
N ALA A 25 -9.05 -21.48 15.42
CA ALA A 25 -8.51 -20.16 15.81
C ALA A 25 -7.91 -19.39 14.63
N ARG A 26 -7.44 -20.07 13.57
CA ARG A 26 -6.80 -19.45 12.39
C ARG A 26 -7.59 -18.28 11.76
N PRO A 27 -8.92 -18.36 11.54
CA PRO A 27 -9.71 -17.22 11.04
C PRO A 27 -9.91 -16.10 12.06
N TYR A 28 -9.70 -16.35 13.36
CA TYR A 28 -9.81 -15.34 14.43
C TYR A 28 -8.46 -14.74 14.83
N LEU A 29 -7.35 -15.24 14.28
CA LEU A 29 -6.06 -14.56 14.39
C LEU A 29 -6.21 -13.17 13.75
N PRO A 30 -5.77 -12.10 14.43
CA PRO A 30 -5.88 -10.76 13.90
C PRO A 30 -5.07 -10.69 12.60
N SER A 31 -5.76 -10.74 11.45
CA SER A 31 -5.16 -10.32 10.19
C SER A 31 -4.67 -8.89 10.39
N ALA A 32 -3.47 -8.58 9.93
CA ALA A 32 -2.96 -7.21 9.96
C ALA A 32 -3.90 -6.34 9.10
N TYR A 33 -4.86 -5.69 9.76
CA TYR A 33 -5.78 -4.74 9.18
C TYR A 33 -5.05 -3.41 9.14
N ILE A 34 -4.68 -2.93 7.95
CA ILE A 34 -3.85 -1.73 7.81
C ILE A 34 -4.56 -0.74 6.92
N GLU A 35 -4.69 0.48 7.39
CA GLU A 35 -5.51 1.50 6.76
C GLU A 35 -5.03 1.92 5.38
N ALA A 36 -5.88 1.75 4.34
CA ALA A 36 -5.69 2.46 3.08
C ALA A 36 -6.97 3.09 2.57
N PRO A 37 -6.82 4.22 1.86
CA PRO A 37 -7.93 4.85 1.18
C PRO A 37 -8.44 3.99 0.03
N ALA A 38 -9.75 3.71 0.03
CA ALA A 38 -10.44 3.10 -1.10
C ALA A 38 -10.31 3.99 -2.35
N GLU A 39 -10.10 3.38 -3.51
CA GLU A 39 -10.21 4.08 -4.79
C GLU A 39 -11.65 4.57 -4.95
N PRO A 40 -11.87 5.87 -5.17
CA PRO A 40 -13.21 6.42 -5.23
C PRO A 40 -13.91 6.01 -6.54
N GLY A 41 -15.25 6.02 -6.53
CA GLY A 41 -16.02 5.86 -7.76
C GLY A 41 -15.78 7.00 -8.75
N ASP A 42 -16.06 6.76 -10.04
CA ASP A 42 -15.74 7.64 -11.19
C ASP A 42 -16.21 9.11 -11.05
N ASN A 43 -17.17 9.40 -10.17
CA ASN A 43 -17.74 10.74 -9.97
C ASN A 43 -17.03 11.57 -8.89
N VAL A 44 -15.92 11.10 -8.32
CA VAL A 44 -15.20 11.83 -7.27
C VAL A 44 -14.16 12.76 -7.89
N PRO A 45 -14.08 14.03 -7.46
CA PRO A 45 -13.11 14.98 -7.99
C PRO A 45 -11.68 14.50 -7.69
N THR A 46 -11.02 13.98 -8.72
CA THR A 46 -9.66 13.44 -8.64
C THR A 46 -8.68 14.40 -9.29
N ARG A 47 -7.66 14.81 -8.54
CA ARG A 47 -6.57 15.68 -9.01
C ARG A 47 -5.39 14.80 -9.43
N SER A 48 -4.88 15.04 -10.63
CA SER A 48 -3.68 14.35 -11.13
C SER A 48 -2.45 15.22 -10.93
N LEU A 49 -1.52 14.76 -10.10
CA LEU A 49 -0.23 15.39 -9.87
C LEU A 49 0.86 14.56 -10.56
N TYR A 50 1.67 15.21 -11.38
CA TYR A 50 2.79 14.62 -12.09
C TYR A 50 4.10 15.09 -11.46
N VAL A 51 5.01 14.16 -11.20
CA VAL A 51 6.31 14.44 -10.59
C VAL A 51 7.42 14.14 -11.57
N TYR A 52 8.26 15.13 -11.80
CA TYR A 52 9.39 15.10 -12.71
C TYR A 52 10.69 15.20 -11.94
N ALA A 53 11.68 14.40 -12.32
CA ALA A 53 13.03 14.47 -11.78
C ALA A 53 14.01 14.96 -12.84
N VAL A 54 14.90 15.87 -12.46
CA VAL A 54 16.05 16.27 -13.27
C VAL A 54 17.31 16.13 -12.44
N ILE A 55 18.39 15.70 -13.09
CA ILE A 55 19.72 15.68 -12.49
C ILE A 55 20.39 17.01 -12.83
N ASP A 56 20.72 17.77 -11.80
CA ASP A 56 21.43 19.03 -11.93
C ASP A 56 22.91 18.81 -12.27
N ARG A 57 23.60 19.87 -12.69
CA ARG A 57 25.03 19.89 -13.05
C ARG A 57 25.96 19.40 -11.93
N TYR A 58 25.49 19.47 -10.69
CA TYR A 58 26.19 19.01 -9.48
C TYR A 58 25.78 17.59 -9.03
N ASN A 59 25.14 16.83 -9.92
CA ASN A 59 24.65 15.46 -9.65
C ASN A 59 23.60 15.37 -8.52
N HIS A 60 22.86 16.46 -8.30
CA HIS A 60 21.73 16.48 -7.38
C HIS A 60 20.42 16.24 -8.13
N THR A 61 19.56 15.37 -7.58
CA THR A 61 18.21 15.18 -8.13
C THR A 61 17.30 16.29 -7.63
N ARG A 62 16.74 17.07 -8.56
CA ARG A 62 15.68 18.05 -8.28
C ARG A 62 14.36 17.50 -8.76
N TYR A 63 13.30 17.75 -7.98
CA TYR A 63 11.95 17.31 -8.30
C TYR A 63 11.05 18.50 -8.60
N TYR A 64 10.21 18.35 -9.62
CA TYR A 64 9.15 19.31 -9.99
C TYR A 64 7.81 18.59 -9.90
N MET A 65 6.83 19.25 -9.28
CA MET A 65 5.47 18.73 -9.20
C MET A 65 4.53 19.64 -9.98
N MET A 66 3.65 19.04 -10.77
CA MET A 66 2.73 19.75 -11.63
C MET A 66 1.34 19.13 -11.53
N GLU A 67 0.34 19.95 -11.19
CA GLU A 67 -1.07 19.55 -11.31
C GLU A 67 -1.53 19.81 -12.75
N TYR A 68 -2.10 18.80 -13.40
CA TYR A 68 -2.61 18.94 -14.76
C TYR A 68 -3.84 18.08 -14.99
N VAL A 69 -4.86 18.67 -15.60
CA VAL A 69 -6.11 18.01 -15.99
C VAL A 69 -6.26 18.16 -17.49
N GLY A 70 -5.89 17.11 -18.22
CA GLY A 70 -5.93 17.11 -19.68
C GLY A 70 -5.33 15.84 -20.28
N PRO A 71 -5.39 15.69 -21.61
CA PRO A 71 -5.05 14.45 -22.31
C PRO A 71 -3.53 14.22 -22.43
N ASP A 72 -2.71 15.29 -22.48
CA ASP A 72 -1.26 15.18 -22.67
C ASP A 72 -0.48 16.05 -21.68
N ALA A 73 -0.07 15.43 -20.58
CA ALA A 73 0.73 16.08 -19.54
C ALA A 73 2.18 16.39 -20.00
N GLU A 74 2.73 15.61 -20.92
CA GLU A 74 4.11 15.82 -21.41
C GLU A 74 4.19 17.03 -22.32
N GLN A 75 3.22 17.18 -23.24
CA GLN A 75 3.14 18.36 -24.09
C GLN A 75 2.93 19.62 -23.25
N PHE A 76 2.05 19.58 -22.24
CA PHE A 76 1.86 20.69 -21.32
C PHE A 76 3.16 21.02 -20.58
N ARG A 77 3.82 20.01 -19.98
CA ARG A 77 5.11 20.17 -19.29
C ARG A 77 6.15 20.90 -20.15
N GLN A 78 6.30 20.48 -21.40
CA GLN A 78 7.22 21.10 -22.36
C GLN A 78 6.84 22.56 -22.63
N GLY A 79 5.55 22.85 -22.80
CA GLY A 79 5.03 24.20 -23.02
C GLY A 79 5.27 25.16 -21.84
N VAL A 80 5.18 24.69 -20.59
CA VAL A 80 5.50 25.49 -19.39
C VAL A 80 6.99 25.48 -19.03
N GLY A 81 7.83 24.73 -19.76
CA GLY A 81 9.28 24.71 -19.55
C GLY A 81 9.72 23.94 -18.30
N VAL A 82 8.93 22.99 -17.81
CA VAL A 82 9.31 22.15 -16.66
C VAL A 82 10.30 21.07 -17.13
N PRO A 83 11.55 21.06 -16.64
CA PRO A 83 12.55 20.09 -17.08
C PRO A 83 12.42 18.75 -16.34
N GLY A 84 12.99 17.69 -16.93
CA GLY A 84 13.11 16.39 -16.28
C GLY A 84 12.29 15.28 -16.93
N VAL A 85 12.28 14.12 -16.28
CA VAL A 85 11.58 12.90 -16.69
C VAL A 85 10.52 12.52 -15.67
N LEU A 86 9.39 11.98 -16.12
CA LEU A 86 8.31 11.55 -15.23
C LEU A 86 8.81 10.42 -14.34
N VAL A 87 8.69 10.60 -13.02
CA VAL A 87 9.11 9.61 -12.01
C VAL A 87 7.97 9.10 -11.16
N ALA A 88 6.91 9.88 -10.96
CA ALA A 88 5.72 9.43 -10.26
C ALA A 88 4.48 10.22 -10.72
N LYS A 89 3.31 9.59 -10.64
CA LYS A 89 2.01 10.24 -10.81
C LYS A 89 1.15 9.95 -9.60
N PHE A 90 0.51 10.96 -9.03
CA PHE A 90 -0.42 10.83 -7.92
C PHE A 90 -1.83 11.18 -8.38
N TYR A 91 -2.79 10.37 -7.97
CA TYR A 91 -4.21 10.62 -8.11
C TYR A 91 -4.74 10.92 -6.72
N VAL A 92 -5.00 12.19 -6.43
CA VAL A 92 -5.45 12.66 -5.12
C VAL A 92 -6.94 12.88 -5.17
N TYR A 93 -7.66 12.33 -4.20
CA TYR A 93 -9.11 12.43 -4.08
C TYR A 93 -9.51 12.71 -2.63
N PRO A 94 -10.73 13.19 -2.36
CA PRO A 94 -11.23 13.37 -1.01
C PRO A 94 -11.07 12.07 -0.20
N GLY A 95 -10.24 12.10 0.84
CA GLY A 95 -9.98 10.96 1.73
C GLY A 95 -8.75 10.12 1.41
N GLY A 96 -7.97 10.42 0.35
CA GLY A 96 -6.72 9.70 0.11
C GLY A 96 -6.05 9.98 -1.23
N TYR A 97 -5.14 9.10 -1.61
CA TYR A 97 -4.47 9.16 -2.91
C TYR A 97 -4.03 7.77 -3.38
N ARG A 98 -3.94 7.60 -4.70
CA ARG A 98 -3.22 6.51 -5.36
C ARG A 98 -1.97 7.08 -6.02
N CYS A 99 -0.94 6.25 -6.21
CA CYS A 99 0.22 6.66 -6.98
C CYS A 99 0.69 5.58 -7.96
N GLU A 100 1.33 6.02 -9.03
CA GLU A 100 2.02 5.19 -10.01
C GLU A 100 3.49 5.63 -10.04
N LEU A 101 4.39 4.70 -9.74
CA LEU A 101 5.83 4.96 -9.77
C LEU A 101 6.38 4.57 -11.15
N TYR A 102 7.04 5.52 -11.82
CA TYR A 102 7.72 5.32 -13.09
C TYR A 102 9.24 5.27 -12.93
N GLY A 103 9.77 5.84 -11.84
CA GLY A 103 11.18 5.81 -11.48
C GLY A 103 11.59 4.57 -10.68
N ARG A 104 12.90 4.41 -10.45
CA ARG A 104 13.46 3.32 -9.61
C ARG A 104 13.50 3.64 -8.12
N ARG A 105 13.47 4.92 -7.75
CA ARG A 105 13.56 5.38 -6.35
C ARG A 105 12.19 5.79 -5.86
N PRO A 106 11.86 5.51 -4.59
CA PRO A 106 10.62 5.99 -4.01
C PRO A 106 10.60 7.52 -4.02
N VAL A 107 9.43 8.08 -4.32
CA VAL A 107 9.21 9.53 -4.35
C VAL A 107 8.43 9.92 -3.10
N ARG A 108 8.93 10.93 -2.39
CA ARG A 108 8.28 11.47 -1.20
C ARG A 108 8.19 12.99 -1.31
N ILE A 109 7.01 13.52 -1.06
CA ILE A 109 6.70 14.94 -1.16
C ILE A 109 6.05 15.39 0.15
N GLY A 110 6.67 16.33 0.85
CA GLY A 110 6.16 16.87 2.11
C GLY A 110 6.67 16.19 3.38
N ASP A 111 5.95 16.41 4.48
CA ASP A 111 6.27 15.93 5.83
C ASP A 111 6.24 14.38 5.91
N PRO A 112 7.09 13.74 6.73
CA PRO A 112 7.07 12.28 6.90
C PRO A 112 5.70 11.67 7.24
N TYR A 113 4.83 12.38 7.95
CA TYR A 113 3.58 11.83 8.47
C TYR A 113 2.34 12.26 7.68
N THR A 114 2.45 13.33 6.88
CA THR A 114 1.32 13.89 6.11
C THR A 114 1.63 14.08 4.62
N GLY A 115 2.86 13.74 4.20
CA GLY A 115 3.30 13.84 2.82
C GLY A 115 2.75 12.76 1.90
N LEU A 116 2.87 13.00 0.60
CA LEU A 116 2.56 12.03 -0.44
C LEU A 116 3.78 11.14 -0.68
N TRP A 117 3.58 9.82 -0.63
CA TRP A 117 4.64 8.84 -0.93
C TRP A 117 4.26 7.93 -2.07
N CYS A 118 5.24 7.57 -2.89
CA CYS A 118 5.11 6.57 -3.92
C CYS A 118 6.29 5.59 -3.93
N PRO A 119 6.06 4.29 -3.65
CA PRO A 119 4.79 3.67 -3.23
C PRO A 119 4.27 4.27 -1.90
N PRO A 120 2.95 4.23 -1.64
CA PRO A 120 2.37 4.76 -0.39
C PRO A 120 3.02 4.10 0.83
N PRO A 121 3.19 4.81 1.95
CA PRO A 121 3.71 4.21 3.14
C PRO A 121 2.58 3.41 3.78
N PHE A 122 2.43 2.17 3.36
CA PHE A 122 1.75 1.16 4.15
C PHE A 122 2.67 0.74 5.28
N ASP A 123 2.09 0.36 6.43
CA ASP A 123 2.81 0.02 7.65
C ASP A 123 4.13 -0.68 7.30
N ALA A 124 5.26 -0.06 7.68
CA ALA A 124 6.59 -0.54 7.33
C ALA A 124 6.89 -1.94 7.90
N ARG A 125 5.97 -2.47 8.72
CA ARG A 125 5.96 -3.84 9.24
C ARG A 125 5.30 -4.86 8.30
N VAL A 126 4.65 -4.42 7.23
CA VAL A 126 4.05 -5.32 6.22
C VAL A 126 5.16 -5.89 5.36
N ASP A 127 5.16 -7.21 5.26
CA ASP A 127 6.04 -7.94 4.37
C ASP A 127 5.81 -7.46 2.92
N PRO A 128 6.86 -7.06 2.17
CA PRO A 128 6.75 -6.63 0.78
C PRO A 128 6.08 -7.65 -0.15
N SER A 129 6.03 -8.93 0.25
CA SER A 129 5.37 -9.99 -0.49
C SER A 129 3.84 -9.99 -0.38
N CYS A 130 3.25 -9.19 0.51
CA CYS A 130 1.81 -9.13 0.70
C CYS A 130 1.13 -8.22 -0.33
N VAL A 131 0.07 -8.72 -0.98
CA VAL A 131 -0.74 -7.98 -1.95
C VAL A 131 -2.03 -7.47 -1.30
N PRO A 132 -2.42 -6.19 -1.50
CA PRO A 132 -3.70 -5.69 -0.99
C PRO A 132 -4.86 -6.38 -1.73
N VAL A 133 -5.83 -6.91 -0.98
CA VAL A 133 -6.95 -7.70 -1.53
C VAL A 133 -8.32 -7.09 -1.30
N ASN A 134 -8.48 -6.24 -0.29
CA ASN A 134 -9.78 -5.64 0.03
C ASN A 134 -9.62 -4.35 0.83
N VAL A 135 -10.68 -3.54 0.88
CA VAL A 135 -10.79 -2.36 1.76
C VAL A 135 -12.07 -2.49 2.59
N ALA A 136 -11.94 -2.45 3.91
CA ALA A 136 -13.05 -2.52 4.86
C ALA A 136 -13.18 -1.18 5.60
N SER A 137 -14.41 -0.65 5.72
CA SER A 137 -14.67 0.55 6.51
C SER A 137 -14.71 0.21 8.00
N LYS A 138 -13.98 0.98 8.84
CA LYS A 138 -14.04 0.91 10.30
C LYS A 138 -14.34 2.28 10.90
N GLY A 139 -15.59 2.70 10.77
CA GLY A 139 -16.05 4.01 11.25
C GLY A 139 -15.59 5.14 10.32
N ARG A 140 -14.75 6.05 10.81
CA ARG A 140 -14.22 7.18 10.03
C ARG A 140 -12.94 6.84 9.24
N TRP A 141 -12.47 5.60 9.32
CA TRP A 141 -11.21 5.14 8.72
C TRP A 141 -11.48 4.01 7.73
N LEU A 142 -10.62 3.90 6.71
CA LEU A 142 -10.66 2.84 5.70
C LEU A 142 -9.48 1.90 5.89
N VAL A 143 -9.77 0.61 6.03
CA VAL A 143 -8.82 -0.44 6.39
C VAL A 143 -8.52 -1.36 5.21
N VAL A 144 -7.31 -1.32 4.65
CA VAL A 144 -6.86 -2.30 3.67
C VAL A 144 -6.48 -3.63 4.30
N GLN A 145 -6.98 -4.67 3.65
CA GLN A 145 -6.67 -6.05 3.94
C GLN A 145 -5.59 -6.49 2.96
N TYR A 146 -4.52 -7.04 3.50
CA TYR A 146 -3.45 -7.65 2.73
C TYR A 146 -3.60 -9.17 2.72
N ARG A 147 -3.27 -9.79 1.58
CA ARG A 147 -3.06 -11.23 1.45
C ARG A 147 -1.58 -11.47 1.26
N CYS A 148 -0.97 -12.09 2.25
CA CYS A 148 0.40 -12.56 2.18
C CYS A 148 0.44 -13.99 1.60
N PRO A 149 1.55 -14.41 0.96
CA PRO A 149 1.74 -15.78 0.51
C PRO A 149 1.61 -16.82 1.64
#